data_AF-A0A1H4ZLJ2-F1
#
_entry.id   AF-A0A1H4ZLJ2-F1
#
_cell.length_a   1.000
_cell.length_b   1.000
_cell.length_c   1.000
_cell.angle_alpha   90.00
_cell.angle_beta   90.00
_cell.angle_gamma   90.00
#
_symmetry.space_group_name_H-M   'P 1'
#
loop_
_entity.id
_entity.type
_entity.pdbx_description
1 polymer ?
#
loop_
_entity_poly.entity_id
_entity_poly.type
_entity_poly.pdbx_seq_one_letter_code
_entity_poly.pdbx_strand_id
1 'polypeptide(L)'
;MPRTIESIVENHRVAAARRAAGKPVWDRKIDIKAVLYEDQANTSNEHSAQVANRIGALLRSQVPAEWLDWNSTDQDEELTQIVEGMEALKPDSYEGEDDFTPLDDLNSMLAQLYDWADSKRVWLGL
;
A
#
# COMPACT_ATOMS: atom_id res chain seq x y z
N MET A 1 -5.96 10.48 0.80
CA MET A 1 -6.09 11.93 0.47
C MET A 1 -5.81 12.16 -1.01
N PRO A 2 -6.46 13.10 -1.73
CA PRO A 2 -6.13 13.38 -3.12
C PRO A 2 -4.70 13.94 -3.24
N ARG A 3 -3.90 13.37 -4.13
CA ARG A 3 -2.53 13.80 -4.42
C ARG A 3 -2.54 15.18 -5.11
N THR A 4 -2.21 16.24 -4.36
CA THR A 4 -2.13 17.61 -4.89
C THR A 4 -0.67 18.07 -5.00
N ILE A 5 -0.41 19.11 -5.81
CA ILE A 5 0.91 19.75 -5.85
C ILE A 5 1.31 20.23 -4.44
N GLU A 6 0.34 20.71 -3.67
CA GLU A 6 0.54 21.19 -2.30
C GLU A 6 0.95 20.05 -1.34
N SER A 7 0.30 18.88 -1.42
CA SER A 7 0.67 17.73 -0.60
C SER A 7 2.07 17.21 -0.93
N ILE A 8 2.44 17.21 -2.22
CA ILE A 8 3.77 16.84 -2.69
C ILE A 8 4.83 17.82 -2.14
N VAL A 9 4.61 19.13 -2.29
CA VAL A 9 5.54 20.16 -1.81
C VAL A 9 5.71 20.09 -0.28
N GLU A 10 4.64 19.87 0.47
CA GLU A 10 4.73 19.75 1.92
C GLU A 10 5.50 18.50 2.35
N ASN A 11 5.28 17.35 1.71
CA ASN A 11 6.07 16.13 1.98
C ASN A 11 7.56 16.36 1.71
N HIS A 12 7.90 17.04 0.61
CA HIS A 12 9.28 17.44 0.32
C HIS A 12 9.86 18.38 1.39
N ARG A 13 9.08 19.37 1.85
CA ARG A 13 9.52 20.33 2.88
C ARG A 13 9.82 19.62 4.21
N VAL A 14 8.95 18.71 4.63
CA VAL A 14 9.15 17.95 5.86
C VAL A 14 10.35 17.01 5.74
N ALA A 15 10.50 16.33 4.61
CA ALA A 15 11.67 15.48 4.37
C ALA A 15 12.99 16.27 4.44
N ALA A 16 13.03 17.47 3.86
CA ALA A 16 14.19 18.36 3.93
C ALA A 16 14.50 18.80 5.38
N ALA A 17 13.47 19.18 6.15
CA ALA A 17 13.62 19.56 7.54
C ALA A 17 14.16 18.42 8.42
N ARG A 18 13.70 17.18 8.19
CA ARG A 18 14.20 16.00 8.91
C ARG A 18 15.66 15.69 8.59
N ARG A 19 16.06 15.78 7.31
CA ARG A 19 17.47 15.64 6.91
C ARG A 19 18.35 16.70 7.56
N ALA A 20 17.90 17.96 7.58
CA ALA A 20 18.61 19.04 8.26
C ALA A 20 18.77 18.78 9.77
N ALA A 21 17.78 18.11 10.38
CA ALA A 21 17.81 17.68 11.78
C ALA A 21 18.52 16.33 12.02
N GLY A 22 19.14 15.71 11.01
CA GLY A 22 19.83 14.43 11.12
C GLY A 22 18.92 13.22 11.37
N LYS A 23 17.61 13.35 11.18
CA LYS A 23 16.63 12.26 11.36
C LYS A 23 16.43 11.49 10.07
N PRO A 24 16.13 10.17 10.14
CA PRO A 24 15.62 9.43 8.99
C PRO A 24 14.40 10.15 8.40
N VAL A 25 14.33 10.17 7.06
CA VAL A 25 13.19 10.74 6.32
C VAL A 25 11.92 9.93 6.58
N TRP A 26 12.07 8.61 6.62
CA TRP A 26 11.01 7.65 6.84
C TRP A 26 11.01 7.15 8.28
N ASP A 27 9.83 7.01 8.86
CA ASP A 27 9.63 6.52 10.24
C ASP A 27 9.59 4.99 10.28
N ARG A 28 9.20 4.33 9.18
CA ARG A 28 9.15 2.88 9.03
C ARG A 28 9.60 2.44 7.64
N LYS A 29 10.08 1.21 7.52
CA LYS A 29 10.35 0.52 6.25
C LYS A 29 9.57 -0.79 6.20
N ILE A 30 8.81 -1.01 5.12
CA ILE A 30 8.14 -2.27 4.80
C ILE A 30 8.54 -2.63 3.37
N ASP A 31 9.26 -3.73 3.16
CA ASP A 31 9.79 -4.05 1.82
C ASP A 31 8.80 -4.90 1.02
N ILE A 32 7.92 -4.26 0.24
CA ILE A 32 6.97 -4.97 -0.64
C ILE A 32 7.56 -5.27 -2.02
N LYS A 33 8.73 -4.69 -2.33
CA LYS A 33 9.38 -4.76 -3.64
C LYS A 33 9.67 -6.20 -4.05
N ALA A 34 10.15 -7.01 -3.11
CA ALA A 34 10.44 -8.41 -3.39
C ALA A 34 9.20 -9.19 -3.87
N VAL A 35 8.02 -8.85 -3.37
CA VAL A 35 6.75 -9.49 -3.78
C VAL A 35 6.29 -8.94 -5.12
N LEU A 36 6.37 -7.62 -5.32
CA LEU A 36 5.89 -6.96 -6.54
C LEU A 36 6.68 -7.33 -7.79
N TYR A 37 8.00 -7.53 -7.65
CA TYR A 37 8.88 -7.83 -8.78
C TYR A 37 9.06 -9.34 -9.04
N GLU A 38 8.43 -10.18 -8.23
CA GLU A 38 8.41 -11.62 -8.49
C GLU A 38 7.51 -11.89 -9.70
N ASP A 39 8.12 -12.30 -10.82
CA ASP A 39 7.41 -12.64 -12.07
C ASP A 39 6.52 -11.50 -12.61
N GLN A 40 7.03 -10.26 -12.59
CA GLN A 40 6.29 -9.05 -12.98
C GLN A 40 5.64 -9.09 -14.39
N ALA A 41 6.13 -9.96 -15.28
CA ALA A 41 5.54 -10.12 -16.63
C ALA A 41 4.22 -10.92 -16.61
N ASN A 42 3.91 -11.59 -15.51
CA ASN A 42 2.72 -12.42 -15.36
C ASN A 42 1.52 -11.58 -14.95
N THR A 43 0.61 -11.37 -15.90
CA THR A 43 -0.61 -10.58 -15.71
C THR A 43 -1.85 -11.46 -15.50
N SER A 44 -1.67 -12.72 -15.11
CA SER A 44 -2.81 -13.60 -14.82
C SER A 44 -3.56 -13.16 -13.56
N ASN A 45 -4.84 -13.52 -13.49
CA ASN A 45 -5.68 -13.23 -12.34
C ASN A 45 -5.17 -13.96 -11.08
N GLU A 46 -4.70 -15.19 -11.23
CA GLU A 46 -4.12 -16.00 -10.16
C GLU A 46 -2.88 -15.32 -9.57
N HIS A 47 -1.98 -14.87 -10.44
CA HIS A 47 -0.78 -14.18 -10.01
C HIS A 47 -1.10 -12.85 -9.32
N SER A 48 -2.00 -12.05 -9.91
CA SER A 48 -2.41 -10.76 -9.35
C SER A 48 -3.03 -10.91 -7.95
N ALA A 49 -3.95 -11.86 -7.78
CA ALA A 49 -4.52 -12.17 -6.48
C ALA A 49 -3.44 -12.65 -5.50
N GLN A 50 -2.54 -13.54 -5.92
CA GLN A 50 -1.45 -14.03 -5.06
C GLN A 50 -0.53 -12.90 -4.60
N VAL A 51 -0.15 -11.98 -5.48
CA VAL A 51 0.67 -10.80 -5.16
C VAL A 51 -0.06 -9.90 -4.17
N ALA A 52 -1.33 -9.57 -4.42
CA ALA A 52 -2.14 -8.75 -3.52
C ALA A 52 -2.19 -9.36 -2.11
N ASN A 53 -2.59 -10.62 -2.00
CA ASN A 53 -2.69 -11.33 -0.73
C ASN A 53 -1.37 -11.35 0.05
N ARG A 54 -0.25 -11.56 -0.64
CA ARG A 54 1.08 -11.55 0.00
C ARG A 54 1.48 -10.17 0.50
N ILE A 55 1.16 -9.11 -0.26
CA ILE A 55 1.41 -7.73 0.18
C ILE A 55 0.52 -7.38 1.37
N GLY A 56 -0.78 -7.71 1.32
CA GLY A 56 -1.72 -7.50 2.43
C GLY A 56 -1.26 -8.19 3.72
N ALA A 57 -0.91 -9.47 3.65
CA ALA A 57 -0.39 -10.23 4.79
C ALA A 57 0.94 -9.65 5.32
N LEU A 58 1.83 -9.21 4.42
CA LEU A 58 3.09 -8.57 4.81
C LEU A 58 2.84 -7.26 5.56
N LEU A 59 1.96 -6.40 5.05
CA LEU A 59 1.56 -5.15 5.70
C LEU A 59 0.98 -5.44 7.08
N ARG A 60 0.01 -6.34 7.19
CA ARG A 60 -0.60 -6.75 8.46
C ARG A 60 0.44 -7.22 9.48
N SER A 61 1.47 -7.94 9.04
CA SER A 61 2.54 -8.42 9.93
C SER A 61 3.53 -7.33 10.38
N GLN A 62 3.62 -6.20 9.68
CA GLN A 62 4.64 -5.18 9.92
C GLN A 62 4.12 -3.84 10.42
N VAL A 63 2.82 -3.57 10.30
CA VAL A 63 2.20 -2.37 10.88
C VAL A 63 1.76 -2.64 12.32
N PRO A 64 1.64 -1.62 13.18
CA PRO A 64 0.99 -1.76 14.48
C PRO A 64 -0.41 -2.36 14.32
N ALA A 65 -0.76 -3.34 15.14
CA ALA A 65 -2.06 -4.01 15.05
C ALA A 65 -3.21 -3.03 15.31
N GLU A 66 -2.96 -2.04 16.17
CA GLU A 66 -3.89 -0.96 16.52
C GLU A 66 -4.28 -0.09 15.32
N TRP A 67 -3.46 -0.06 14.26
CA TRP A 67 -3.80 0.66 13.02
C TRP A 67 -4.83 -0.10 12.18
N LEU A 68 -4.95 -1.42 12.37
CA LEU A 68 -5.86 -2.30 11.63
C LEU A 68 -7.07 -2.77 12.45
N ASP A 69 -7.17 -2.35 13.71
CA ASP A 69 -8.29 -2.69 14.59
C ASP A 69 -9.37 -1.62 14.51
N TRP A 70 -10.53 -1.96 13.94
CA TRP A 70 -11.71 -1.09 13.85
C TRP A 70 -12.22 -0.56 15.20
N ASN A 71 -11.79 -1.13 16.33
CA ASN A 71 -12.15 -0.68 17.67
C ASN A 71 -11.07 0.17 18.35
N SER A 72 -9.92 0.34 17.71
CA SER A 72 -8.79 1.13 18.22
C SER A 72 -9.00 2.63 17.94
N THR A 73 -8.54 3.47 18.86
CA THR A 73 -8.49 4.93 18.63
C THR A 73 -7.37 5.34 17.67
N ASP A 74 -6.37 4.49 17.49
CA ASP A 74 -5.23 4.70 16.60
C ASP A 74 -5.45 4.07 15.22
N GLN A 75 -6.69 3.68 14.92
CA GLN A 75 -7.06 3.02 13.68
C GLN A 75 -6.77 3.91 12.47
N ASP A 76 -6.26 3.28 11.42
CA ASP A 76 -6.01 3.89 10.11
C ASP A 76 -6.96 3.27 9.10
N GLU A 77 -8.08 3.95 8.84
CA GLU A 77 -9.15 3.47 7.96
C GLU A 77 -8.67 3.18 6.54
N GLU A 78 -7.84 4.07 5.97
CA GLU A 78 -7.30 3.93 4.62
C GLU A 78 -6.41 2.69 4.52
N LEU A 79 -5.48 2.51 5.47
CA LEU A 79 -4.66 1.30 5.51
C LEU A 79 -5.50 0.03 5.73
N THR A 80 -6.49 0.08 6.62
CA THR A 80 -7.32 -1.09 6.94
C THR A 80 -8.08 -1.58 5.71
N GLN A 81 -8.71 -0.65 4.97
CA GLN A 81 -9.42 -0.97 3.72
C GLN A 81 -8.47 -1.53 2.66
N ILE A 82 -7.27 -0.97 2.51
CA ILE A 82 -6.27 -1.48 1.56
C ILE A 82 -5.84 -2.91 1.93
N VAL A 83 -5.51 -3.16 3.19
CA VAL A 83 -5.05 -4.48 3.66
C VAL A 83 -6.16 -5.52 3.52
N GLU A 84 -7.36 -5.22 3.97
CA GLU A 84 -8.51 -6.12 3.84
C GLU A 84 -8.87 -6.39 2.37
N GLY A 85 -8.84 -5.37 1.51
CA GLY A 85 -9.06 -5.53 0.07
C GLY A 85 -8.03 -6.44 -0.59
N MET A 86 -6.74 -6.24 -0.27
CA MET A 86 -5.66 -7.07 -0.79
C MET A 86 -5.76 -8.54 -0.34
N GLU A 87 -6.17 -8.78 0.90
CA GLU A 87 -6.39 -10.13 1.46
C GLU A 87 -7.69 -10.78 0.97
N ALA A 88 -8.65 -9.99 0.50
CA ALA A 88 -9.92 -10.47 -0.01
C ALA A 88 -9.91 -10.72 -1.54
N LEU A 89 -8.91 -10.21 -2.26
CA LEU A 89 -8.82 -10.34 -3.71
C LEU A 89 -8.63 -11.81 -4.12
N LYS A 90 -9.48 -12.27 -5.04
CA LYS A 90 -9.47 -13.63 -5.60
C LYS A 90 -9.32 -13.60 -7.12
N PRO A 91 -8.87 -14.71 -7.74
CA PRO A 91 -8.73 -14.78 -9.20
C PRO A 91 -10.06 -14.59 -9.95
N ASP A 92 -11.18 -14.93 -9.30
CA ASP A 92 -12.55 -14.89 -9.81
C ASP A 92 -13.34 -13.67 -9.31
N SER A 93 -12.71 -12.70 -8.62
CA SER A 93 -13.37 -11.52 -8.04
C SER A 93 -14.20 -10.70 -9.04
N TYR A 94 -13.90 -10.80 -10.33
CA TYR A 94 -14.54 -10.07 -11.42
C TYR A 94 -14.99 -11.01 -12.55
N GLU A 95 -15.32 -12.26 -12.23
CA GLU A 95 -15.86 -13.19 -13.22
C GLU A 95 -17.16 -12.62 -13.83
N GLY A 96 -17.16 -12.48 -15.16
CA GLY A 96 -18.29 -11.92 -15.92
C GLY A 96 -18.24 -10.40 -16.12
N GLU A 97 -17.21 -9.72 -15.60
CA GLU A 97 -16.92 -8.33 -15.93
C GLU A 97 -15.98 -8.26 -17.14
N ASP A 98 -16.30 -7.41 -18.11
CA ASP A 98 -15.51 -7.28 -19.36
C ASP A 98 -14.39 -6.23 -19.25
N ASP A 99 -14.53 -5.25 -18.35
CA ASP A 99 -13.67 -4.06 -18.29
C ASP A 99 -12.81 -3.98 -17.01
N PHE A 100 -12.91 -4.98 -16.12
CA PHE A 100 -12.23 -4.94 -14.83
C PHE A 100 -11.67 -6.29 -14.43
N THR A 101 -10.39 -6.33 -14.07
CA THR A 101 -9.67 -7.54 -13.69
C THR A 101 -9.08 -7.43 -12.28
N PRO A 102 -8.72 -8.55 -11.64
CA PRO A 102 -7.95 -8.52 -10.39
C PRO A 102 -6.63 -7.74 -10.50
N LEU A 103 -6.02 -7.67 -11.70
CA LEU A 103 -4.84 -6.85 -11.92
C LEU A 103 -5.16 -5.35 -11.81
N ASP A 104 -6.30 -4.91 -12.34
CA ASP A 104 -6.74 -3.52 -12.24
C ASP A 104 -6.99 -3.12 -10.78
N ASP A 105 -7.62 -4.01 -10.01
CA ASP A 105 -7.86 -3.78 -8.59
C ASP A 105 -6.56 -3.75 -7.77
N LEU A 106 -5.64 -4.69 -8.02
CA LEU A 106 -4.30 -4.67 -7.42
C LEU A 106 -3.58 -3.35 -7.73
N ASN A 107 -3.60 -2.89 -8.98
CA ASN A 107 -2.97 -1.62 -9.36
C ASN A 107 -3.60 -0.42 -8.65
N SER A 108 -4.93 -0.41 -8.51
CA SER A 108 -5.66 0.61 -7.75
C SER A 108 -5.27 0.62 -6.27
N MET A 109 -5.25 -0.55 -5.63
CA MET A 109 -4.85 -0.69 -4.23
C MET A 109 -3.37 -0.33 -4.01
N LEU A 110 -2.48 -0.68 -4.94
CA LEU A 110 -1.08 -0.26 -4.87
C LEU A 110 -0.94 1.26 -4.95
N ALA A 111 -1.66 1.93 -5.86
CA ALA A 111 -1.66 3.39 -5.94
C ALA A 111 -2.11 4.05 -4.64
N GLN A 112 -3.19 3.53 -4.03
CA GLN A 112 -3.66 4.00 -2.71
C GLN A 112 -2.63 3.75 -1.61
N LEU A 113 -1.99 2.57 -1.61
CA LEU A 113 -0.93 2.23 -0.66
C LEU A 113 0.28 3.17 -0.77
N TYR A 114 0.67 3.57 -1.98
CA TYR A 114 1.74 4.54 -2.20
C TYR A 114 1.41 5.92 -1.62
N ASP A 115 0.20 6.41 -1.85
CA ASP A 115 -0.24 7.71 -1.34
C ASP A 115 -0.35 7.68 0.20
N TRP A 116 -0.88 6.59 0.76
CA TRP A 116 -0.89 6.36 2.20
C TRP A 116 0.53 6.37 2.78
N ALA A 117 1.44 5.62 2.18
CA ALA A 117 2.81 5.45 2.67
C ALA A 117 3.59 6.78 2.65
N ASP A 118 3.42 7.60 1.60
CA ASP A 118 4.03 8.93 1.53
C ASP A 118 3.51 9.84 2.66
N SER A 119 2.20 9.82 2.91
CA SER A 119 1.58 10.61 3.99
C SER A 119 2.01 10.18 5.40
N LYS A 120 2.15 8.86 5.63
CA LYS A 120 2.53 8.27 6.93
C LYS A 120 4.03 8.09 7.11
N ARG A 121 4.82 8.51 6.12
CA ARG A 121 6.28 8.36 6.10
C ARG A 121 6.74 6.91 6.27
N VAL A 122 6.10 6.01 5.55
CA VAL A 122 6.47 4.60 5.44
C VAL A 122 7.21 4.40 4.12
N TRP A 123 8.42 3.87 4.16
CA TRP A 123 9.13 3.48 2.94
C TRP A 123 8.74 2.06 2.53
N LEU A 124 8.20 1.91 1.33
CA LEU A 124 7.75 0.62 0.79
C LEU A 124 8.85 -0.23 0.12
N GLY A 125 10.13 0.17 0.26
CA GLY A 125 11.25 -0.54 -0.35
C GLY A 125 11.47 -0.26 -1.84
N LEU A 126 10.60 0.58 -2.43
CA LEU A 126 10.55 0.87 -3.87
C LEU A 126 11.66 1.81 -4.34
#